data_AF-A0A523AAS1-F1
#
_entry.id   AF-A0A523AAS1-F1
#
_cell.length_a   1.000
_cell.length_b   1.000
_cell.length_c   1.000
_cell.angle_alpha   90.00
_cell.angle_beta   90.00
_cell.angle_gamma   90.00
#
_symmetry.space_group_name_H-M   'P 1'
#
loop_
_entity.id
_entity.type
_entity.pdbx_description
1 polymer ?
#
loop_
_entity_poly.entity_id
_entity_poly.type
_entity_poly.pdbx_seq_one_letter_code
_entity_poly.pdbx_strand_id
1 'polypeptide(L)'
;MMRTSDFYDVEELLSDEDRLVKSSIREFLEKEIRPLVVDAWHEEKPLNFRQIARRFGELGMLGTFISEDYGCPGMSYTTFGIV
;
A
#
# COMPACT_ATOMS: atom_id res chain seq x y z
N MET A 1 -3.73 18.02 -12.61
CA MET A 1 -4.94 18.18 -11.78
C MET A 1 -4.47 18.24 -10.34
N MET A 2 -4.61 19.39 -9.68
CA MET A 2 -4.17 19.59 -8.30
C MET A 2 -4.89 18.58 -7.40
N ARG A 3 -4.15 17.65 -6.78
CA ARG A 3 -4.71 16.76 -5.76
C ARG A 3 -4.99 17.64 -4.55
N THR A 4 -6.26 17.79 -4.18
CA THR A 4 -6.72 18.74 -3.15
C THR A 4 -6.07 18.54 -1.77
N SER A 5 -5.44 17.39 -1.53
CA SER A 5 -4.73 17.06 -0.28
C SER A 5 -3.22 17.26 -0.33
N ASP A 6 -2.60 17.49 -1.48
CA ASP A 6 -1.14 17.63 -1.63
C ASP A 6 -0.76 19.10 -1.89
N PHE A 7 -0.85 19.92 -0.84
CA PHE A 7 -0.64 21.38 -0.94
C PHE A 7 0.83 21.78 -1.13
N TYR A 8 1.77 20.94 -0.69
CA TYR A 8 3.22 21.20 -0.75
C TYR A 8 3.91 20.44 -1.89
N ASP A 9 3.15 19.89 -2.82
CA ASP A 9 3.66 19.11 -3.95
C ASP A 9 4.65 18.02 -3.50
N VAL A 10 4.31 17.32 -2.41
CA VAL A 10 5.16 16.24 -1.84
C VAL A 10 5.37 15.12 -2.85
N GLU A 11 4.43 14.92 -3.77
CA GLU A 11 4.60 13.98 -4.88
C GLU A 11 5.85 14.28 -5.73
N GLU A 12 6.29 15.54 -5.84
CA GLU A 12 7.49 15.92 -6.61
C GLU A 12 8.79 15.40 -5.97
N LEU A 13 8.78 15.16 -4.65
CA LEU A 13 9.92 14.61 -3.91
C LEU A 13 10.10 13.10 -4.13
N LEU A 14 9.10 12.42 -4.69
CA LEU A 14 9.13 10.98 -4.91
C LEU A 14 9.82 10.62 -6.22
N SER A 15 10.48 9.46 -6.27
CA SER A 15 10.95 8.90 -7.54
C SER A 15 9.76 8.42 -8.40
N ASP A 16 10.00 8.15 -9.68
CA ASP A 16 8.95 7.57 -10.55
C ASP A 16 8.54 6.17 -10.08
N GLU A 17 9.49 5.41 -9.53
CA GLU A 17 9.22 4.10 -8.91
C GLU A 17 8.32 4.24 -7.67
N ASP A 18 8.63 5.18 -6.77
CA ASP A 18 7.81 5.46 -5.59
C ASP A 18 6.37 5.85 -5.96
N ARG A 19 6.21 6.70 -7.00
CA ARG A 19 4.90 7.10 -7.51
C ARG A 19 4.13 5.91 -8.10
N LEU A 20 4.82 5.04 -8.84
CA LEU A 20 4.24 3.84 -9.42
C LEU A 20 3.76 2.88 -8.32
N VAL A 21 4.60 2.59 -7.33
CA VAL A 21 4.25 1.76 -6.16
C VAL A 21 3.05 2.34 -5.42
N LYS A 22 3.08 3.65 -5.11
CA LYS A 22 1.99 4.36 -4.44
C LYS A 22 0.66 4.22 -5.19
N SER A 23 0.67 4.40 -6.52
CA SER A 23 -0.53 4.30 -7.34
C SER A 23 -1.10 2.88 -7.36
N SER A 24 -0.23 1.86 -7.49
CA SER A 24 -0.61 0.45 -7.55
C SER A 24 -1.23 -0.03 -6.24
N ILE A 25 -0.60 0.33 -5.12
CA ILE A 25 -1.13 0.01 -3.77
C ILE A 25 -2.45 0.71 -3.54
N ARG A 26 -2.56 2.01 -3.87
CA ARG A 26 -3.81 2.76 -3.71
C ARG A 26 -4.95 2.13 -4.51
N GLU A 27 -4.70 1.74 -5.76
CA GLU A 27 -5.70 1.08 -6.60
C GLU A 27 -6.19 -0.23 -5.98
N PHE A 28 -5.27 -1.07 -5.50
CA PHE A 28 -5.60 -2.31 -4.81
C PHE A 28 -6.39 -2.08 -3.52
N LEU A 29 -5.96 -1.14 -2.67
CA LEU A 29 -6.66 -0.83 -1.42
C LEU A 29 -8.08 -0.30 -1.68
N GLU A 30 -8.25 0.59 -2.66
CA GLU A 30 -9.55 1.16 -3.01
C GLU A 30 -10.51 0.12 -3.59
N LYS A 31 -10.01 -0.81 -4.43
CA LYS A 31 -10.84 -1.82 -5.08
C LYS A 31 -11.16 -3.02 -4.20
N GLU A 32 -10.15 -3.54 -3.49
CA GLU A 32 -10.24 -4.84 -2.82
C GLU A 32 -10.40 -4.73 -1.30
N ILE A 33 -9.87 -3.68 -0.67
CA ILE A 33 -9.84 -3.56 0.80
C ILE A 33 -10.93 -2.62 1.32
N ARG A 34 -11.13 -1.45 0.70
CA ARG A 34 -12.12 -0.45 1.15
C ARG A 34 -13.53 -1.06 1.34
N PRO A 35 -14.07 -1.89 0.43
CA PRO A 35 -15.39 -2.48 0.63
C PRO A 35 -15.46 -3.36 1.88
N LEU A 36 -14.41 -4.15 2.13
CA LEU A 36 -14.33 -5.04 3.28
C LEU A 36 -14.30 -4.27 4.61
N VAL A 37 -13.64 -3.11 4.64
CA VAL A 37 -13.57 -2.25 5.83
C VAL A 37 -14.95 -1.68 6.18
N VAL A 38 -15.72 -1.28 5.18
CA VAL A 38 -17.09 -0.76 5.36
C VAL A 38 -17.98 -1.84 5.97
N ASP A 39 -17.96 -3.04 5.41
CA ASP A 39 -18.75 -4.18 5.92
C ASP A 39 -18.32 -4.57 7.34
N ALA A 40 -17.00 -4.68 7.58
CA ALA A 40 -16.43 -5.00 8.89
C ALA A 40 -16.86 -4.01 9.97
N TRP A 41 -16.88 -2.71 9.65
CA TRP A 41 -17.35 -1.66 10.55
C TRP A 41 -18.83 -1.79 10.87
N HIS A 42 -19.67 -1.96 9.84
CA HIS A 42 -21.13 -2.06 10.03
C HIS A 42 -21.57 -3.34 10.76
N GLU A 43 -20.84 -4.44 10.57
CA GLU A 43 -21.13 -5.72 11.21
C GLU A 43 -20.43 -5.92 12.56
N GLU A 44 -19.59 -4.98 12.98
CA GLU A 44 -18.73 -5.09 14.18
C GLU A 44 -17.88 -6.38 14.20
N LYS A 45 -17.36 -6.78 13.03
CA LYS A 45 -16.55 -7.99 12.86
C LYS A 45 -15.14 -7.66 12.37
N PRO A 46 -14.12 -8.43 12.77
CA PRO A 46 -12.77 -8.23 12.26
C PRO A 46 -12.68 -8.63 10.79
N LEU A 47 -11.79 -7.95 10.07
CA LEU A 47 -11.37 -8.38 8.72
C LEU A 47 -10.72 -9.76 8.77
N ASN A 48 -10.90 -10.55 7.71
CA ASN A 48 -10.17 -11.80 7.52
C ASN A 48 -8.71 -11.54 7.12
N PHE A 49 -7.90 -11.10 8.09
CA PHE A 49 -6.50 -10.75 7.88
C PHE A 49 -5.65 -11.91 7.38
N ARG A 50 -6.02 -13.17 7.64
CA ARG A 50 -5.28 -14.33 7.13
C ARG A 50 -5.30 -14.37 5.60
N GLN A 51 -6.43 -14.03 4.99
CA GLN A 51 -6.56 -13.96 3.53
C GLN A 51 -5.92 -12.69 2.98
N ILE A 52 -6.15 -11.54 3.64
CA ILE A 52 -5.63 -10.24 3.22
C ILE A 52 -4.09 -10.22 3.25
N ALA A 53 -3.46 -10.73 4.31
CA ALA A 53 -2.02 -10.73 4.46
C ALA A 53 -1.29 -11.53 3.35
N ARG A 54 -1.91 -12.57 2.79
CA ARG A 54 -1.34 -13.29 1.64
C ARG A 54 -1.26 -12.40 0.40
N ARG A 55 -2.34 -11.67 0.11
CA ARG A 55 -2.36 -10.71 -1.01
C ARG A 55 -1.37 -9.58 -0.79
N PHE A 56 -1.23 -9.09 0.44
CA PHE A 56 -0.22 -8.07 0.77
C PHE A 56 1.19 -8.59 0.52
N GLY A 57 1.49 -9.84 0.89
CA GLY A 57 2.78 -10.48 0.59
C GLY A 57 3.04 -10.62 -0.91
N GLU A 58 2.05 -11.09 -1.68
CA GLU A 58 2.13 -11.21 -3.14
C GLU A 58 2.37 -9.87 -3.85
N LEU A 59 1.90 -8.76 -3.25
CA LEU A 59 2.09 -7.40 -3.75
C LEU A 59 3.35 -6.70 -3.21
N GLY A 60 4.18 -7.38 -2.40
CA GLY A 60 5.37 -6.78 -1.81
C GLY A 60 5.11 -5.74 -0.72
N MET A 61 3.91 -5.74 -0.13
CA MET A 61 3.53 -4.78 0.91
C MET A 61 4.05 -5.17 2.31
N LEU A 62 4.70 -6.33 2.44
CA LEU A 62 5.24 -6.83 3.70
C LEU A 62 6.75 -6.94 3.61
N GLY A 63 7.45 -6.35 4.59
CA GLY A 63 8.92 -6.39 4.62
C GLY A 63 9.56 -5.60 3.47
N THR A 64 8.94 -4.52 3.02
CA THR A 64 9.29 -3.77 1.79
C THR A 64 10.79 -3.41 1.68
N PHE A 65 11.45 -3.08 2.79
CA PHE A 65 12.88 -2.72 2.82
C PHE A 65 13.84 -3.89 3.07
N ILE A 66 13.32 -5.10 3.34
CA ILE A 66 14.12 -6.29 3.60
C ILE A 66 14.69 -6.80 2.27
N SER A 67 15.95 -7.25 2.29
CA SER A 67 16.67 -7.77 1.11
C SER A 67 15.88 -8.84 0.35
N GLU A 68 16.04 -8.83 -0.97
CA GLU A 68 15.55 -9.88 -1.88
C GLU A 68 16.10 -11.27 -1.54
N ASP A 69 17.25 -11.37 -0.85
CA ASP A 69 17.79 -12.64 -0.35
C ASP A 69 16.82 -13.40 0.57
N TYR A 70 15.87 -12.68 1.17
CA TYR A 70 14.81 -13.24 2.03
C TYR A 70 13.45 -13.35 1.32
N GLY A 71 13.40 -13.12 0.00
CA GLY A 71 12.17 -13.11 -0.79
C GLY A 71 11.32 -11.84 -0.59
N CYS A 72 11.92 -10.74 -0.12
CA CYS A 72 11.28 -9.45 0.08
C CYS A 72 11.68 -8.44 -1.02
N PRO A 73 11.02 -7.27 -1.12
CA PRO A 73 11.24 -6.35 -2.26
C PRO A 73 12.56 -5.57 -2.28
N GLY A 74 13.33 -5.50 -1.19
CA GLY A 74 14.61 -4.76 -1.17
C GLY A 74 14.52 -3.26 -1.44
N MET A 75 13.34 -2.65 -1.25
CA MET A 75 13.05 -1.26 -1.63
C MET A 75 13.56 -0.23 -0.60
N SER A 76 13.53 1.04 -1.00
CA SER A 76 13.97 2.14 -0.14
C SER A 76 13.07 2.34 1.09
N TYR A 77 13.59 3.02 2.12
CA TYR A 77 12.78 3.43 3.28
C TYR A 77 11.67 4.43 2.92
N THR A 78 11.87 5.24 1.87
CA THR A 78 10.81 6.11 1.35
C THR A 78 9.65 5.28 0.83
N THR A 79 9.95 4.25 0.04
CA THR A 79 8.95 3.31 -0.48
C THR A 79 8.27 2.55 0.66
N PHE A 80 9.00 2.13 1.69
CA PHE A 80 8.41 1.53 2.89
C PHE A 80 7.42 2.48 3.61
N GLY A 81 7.67 3.78 3.62
CA GLY A 81 6.72 4.76 4.18
C GLY A 81 5.50 5.05 3.29
N ILE A 82 5.59 4.72 2.00
CA ILE A 82 4.48 4.88 1.03
C ILE A 82 3.49 3.71 1.11
N VAL A 83 4.00 2.50 1.38
CA VAL A 83 3.23 1.25 1.54
C VAL A 83 2.42 1.27 2.83
#